data_AF-A0A552UH46-F1
#
_entry.id   AF-A0A552UH46-F1
#
_cell.length_a   1.000
_cell.length_b   1.000
_cell.length_c   1.000
_cell.angle_alpha   90.00
_cell.angle_beta   90.00
_cell.angle_gamma   90.00
#
_symmetry.space_group_name_H-M   'P 1'
#
loop_
_entity.id
_entity.type
_entity.pdbx_description
1 polymer ?
#
loop_
_entity_poly.entity_id
_entity_poly.type
_entity_poly.pdbx_seq_one_letter_code
_entity_poly.pdbx_strand_id
1 'polypeptide(L)' 'MARELLKGGALPIVEIARRTGFATHAHFSTRFRQTVGSTPAEYRRRHRS' A
#
# COMPACT_ATOMS: atom_id res chain seq x y z
N MET A 1 -9.45 3.21 0.88
CA MET A 1 -9.37 1.74 0.75
C MET A 1 -7.94 1.19 0.94
N ALA A 2 -6.93 1.62 0.16
CA ALA A 2 -5.56 1.08 0.27
C ALA A 2 -4.91 1.19 1.66
N ARG A 3 -5.06 2.33 2.35
CA ARG A 3 -4.52 2.56 3.71
C ARG A 3 -5.07 1.56 4.73
N GLU A 4 -6.37 1.27 4.69
CA GLU A 4 -7.02 0.32 5.61
C GLU A 4 -6.54 -1.12 5.37
N LEU A 5 -6.40 -1.53 4.11
CA LEU A 5 -5.84 -2.84 3.76
C LEU A 5 -4.38 -2.99 4.23
N LEU A 6 -3.61 -1.91 4.20
CA LEU A 6 -2.21 -1.90 4.69
C LEU A 6 -2.13 -1.97 6.21
N LYS A 7 -3.02 -1.31 6.95
CA LYS A 7 -3.07 -1.39 8.43
C LYS A 7 -3.41 -2.80 8.90
N GLY A 8 -4.40 -3.44 8.27
CA GLY A 8 -4.83 -4.79 8.66
C GLY A 8 -3.77 -5.87 8.40
N GLY A 9 -2.75 -5.61 7.58
CA GLY A 9 -1.62 -6.52 7.36
C GLY A 9 -1.93 -7.87 6.70
N ALA A 10 -3.21 -8.17 6.46
CA ALA A 10 -3.70 -9.46 5.98
C ALA A 10 -3.38 -9.74 4.50
N LEU A 11 -3.13 -8.69 3.71
CA LEU A 11 -2.84 -8.83 2.27
C LEU A 11 -1.40 -8.44 1.93
N PRO A 12 -0.74 -9.17 1.02
CA PRO A 12 0.49 -8.71 0.38
C PRO A 12 0.28 -7.37 -0.32
N ILE A 13 1.29 -6.50 -0.28
CA ILE A 13 1.23 -5.16 -0.91
C ILE A 13 0.95 -5.26 -2.42
N VAL A 14 1.45 -6.32 -3.08
CA VAL A 14 1.18 -6.61 -4.49
C VAL A 14 -0.31 -6.83 -4.77
N GLU A 15 -1.01 -7.53 -3.87
CA GLU A 15 -2.44 -7.81 -4.04
C GLU A 15 -3.28 -6.57 -3.74
N ILE A 16 -2.84 -5.73 -2.79
CA ILE A 16 -3.43 -4.41 -2.55
C ILE A 16 -3.28 -3.52 -3.78
N ALA A 17 -2.11 -3.52 -4.43
CA ALA A 17 -1.90 -2.79 -5.69
C ALA A 17 -2.86 -3.26 -6.79
N ARG A 18 -2.99 -4.59 -6.96
CA ARG A 18 -3.90 -5.18 -7.96
C ARG A 18 -5.36 -4.81 -7.72
N ARG A 19 -5.82 -4.91 -6.47
CA ARG A 19 -7.18 -4.54 -6.04
C ARG A 19 -7.50 -3.05 -6.19
N THR A 20 -6.48 -2.20 -6.21
CA THR A 20 -6.63 -0.75 -6.36
C THR A 20 -6.49 -0.29 -7.82
N GLY A 21 -6.36 -1.23 -8.76
CA GLY A 21 -6.31 -0.96 -10.20
C GLY A 21 -4.90 -0.68 -10.73
N PHE A 22 -3.85 -0.93 -9.95
CA PHE A 22 -2.48 -0.78 -10.42
C PHE A 22 -1.96 -2.06 -11.05
N ALA A 23 -1.40 -1.94 -12.27
CA ALA A 23 -0.78 -3.04 -12.97
C ALA A 23 0.51 -3.54 -12.29
N THR A 24 1.22 -2.67 -11.57
CA THR A 24 2.50 -3.00 -10.93
C THR A 24 2.64 -2.42 -9.53
N HIS A 25 3.41 -3.12 -8.69
CA HIS A 25 3.78 -2.66 -7.35
C HIS A 25 4.54 -1.33 -7.36
N ALA A 26 5.38 -1.10 -8.37
CA ALA A 26 6.17 0.12 -8.50
C ALA A 26 5.26 1.35 -8.74
N HIS A 27 4.32 1.27 -9.68
CA HIS A 27 3.37 2.35 -9.94
C HIS A 27 2.50 2.64 -8.71
N PHE A 28 2.00 1.60 -8.04
CA PHE A 28 1.26 1.75 -6.80
C PHE A 28 2.10 2.44 -5.72
N SER A 29 3.34 1.99 -5.49
CA SER A 29 4.20 2.53 -4.44
C SER A 29 4.54 4.00 -4.67
N THR A 30 4.84 4.40 -5.91
CA THR A 30 5.11 5.79 -6.27
C THR A 30 3.87 6.66 -6.05
N ARG A 31 2.72 6.25 -6.57
CA ARG A 31 1.46 7.01 -6.41
C ARG A 31 1.03 7.09 -4.95
N PHE A 32 1.10 5.98 -4.21
CA PHE A 32 0.80 5.95 -2.79
C PHE A 32 1.73 6.88 -2.01
N ARG A 33 3.04 6.88 -2.29
CA ARG A 33 3.97 7.82 -1.66
C ARG A 33 3.66 9.28 -2.00
N GLN A 34 3.30 9.60 -3.23
CA GLN A 34 2.88 10.96 -3.61
C GLN A 34 1.62 11.42 -2.88
N THR A 35 0.68 10.52 -2.62
CA THR A 35 -0.59 10.85 -1.94
C THR A 35 -0.53 10.76 -0.41
N VAL A 36 0.32 9.89 0.14
CA VAL A 36 0.37 9.56 1.59
C VAL A 36 1.66 10.04 2.26
N GLY A 37 2.69 10.40 1.48
CA GLY A 37 3.99 10.87 1.99
C GLY A 37 4.95 9.75 2.40
N SER A 38 4.54 8.49 2.34
CA SER A 38 5.38 7.31 2.67
C SER A 38 5.03 6.14 1.77
N THR A 39 5.95 5.19 1.59
CA THR A 39 5.68 3.99 0.79
C THR A 39 4.65 3.08 1.48
N PRO A 40 3.91 2.23 0.74
CA PRO A 40 2.98 1.27 1.33
C PRO A 40 3.63 0.36 2.39
N ALA A 41 4.89 -0.03 2.16
CA ALA A 41 5.65 -0.89 3.07
C ALA A 41 5.99 -0.19 4.39
N GLU A 42 6.46 1.06 4.33
CA GLU A 42 6.70 1.89 5.52
C GLU A 42 5.40 2.18 6.26
N TYR A 43 4.34 2.53 5.53
CA TYR A 43 3.02 2.77 6.11
C TYR A 43 2.51 1.53 6.85
N ARG A 44 2.60 0.35 6.23
CA ARG A 44 2.26 -0.92 6.88
C ARG A 44 3.11 -1.18 8.13
N ARG A 45 4.44 -1.00 8.07
CA ARG A 45 5.32 -1.19 9.23
C ARG A 45 4.97 -0.27 10.39
N ARG A 46 4.66 1.01 10.11
CA ARG A 46 4.29 2.01 11.14
C ARG A 46 2.94 1.73 11.81
N HIS A 47 2.03 1.06 11.12
CA HIS A 47 0.67 0.81 11.62
C HIS A 47 0.41 -0.66 11.96
N ARG A 48 1.44 -1.51 11.96
CA ARG A 48 1.34 -2.89 12.42
C ARG A 48 1.45 -2.87 13.95
N SER A 49 0.28 -2.92 14.61
CA SER A 49 0.17 -3.24 16.04
C SER A 49 0.18 -4.75 16.26
#